data_AF-A0A133V5G5-F1
#
_entry.id   AF-A0A133V5G5-F1
#
_cell.length_a   1.000
_cell.length_b   1.000
_cell.length_c   1.000
_cell.angle_alpha   90.00
_cell.angle_beta   90.00
_cell.angle_gamma   90.00
#
_symmetry.space_group_name_H-M   'P 1'
#
loop_
_entity.id
_entity.type
_entity.pdbx_description
1 polymer ?
#
loop_
_entity_poly.entity_id
_entity_poly.type
_entity_poly.pdbx_seq_one_letter_code
_entity_poly.pdbx_strand_id
1 'polypeptide(L)'
;MLGMTKGSWIAVLIFLTIAFMASLWMMDLSVSAMRVSLNSSSRIGLSNGFWTRNPAETYHMALWLAVASFFTTSIIAVKGLLGGER
;
A
#
# COMPACT_ATOMS: atom_id res chain seq x y z
N MET A 1 20.07 15.90 -17.39
CA MET A 1 19.28 15.12 -16.41
C MET A 1 19.11 15.98 -15.17
N LEU A 2 17.90 16.48 -14.90
CA LEU A 2 17.62 17.27 -13.68
C LEU A 2 17.65 16.32 -12.47
N GLY A 3 18.68 16.44 -11.64
CA GLY A 3 18.77 15.68 -10.40
C GLY A 3 17.70 16.14 -9.41
N MET A 4 16.96 15.20 -8.82
CA MET A 4 15.99 15.50 -7.77
C MET A 4 16.68 16.08 -6.54
N THR A 5 16.11 17.14 -5.97
CA THR A 5 16.61 17.76 -4.73
C THR A 5 16.41 16.84 -3.53
N LYS A 6 17.18 17.04 -2.44
CA LYS A 6 17.03 16.27 -1.18
C LYS A 6 15.58 16.33 -0.65
N GLY A 7 14.93 17.49 -0.74
CA GLY A 7 13.53 17.66 -0.34
C GLY A 7 12.57 16.79 -1.15
N SER A 8 12.81 16.64 -2.46
CA SER A 8 12.02 15.77 -3.33
C SER A 8 12.17 14.29 -2.93
N TRP A 9 13.37 13.85 -2.54
CA TRP A 9 13.58 12.47 -2.06
C TRP A 9 12.85 12.18 -0.74
N ILE A 10 12.87 13.14 0.19
CA ILE A 10 12.13 13.03 1.46
C ILE A 10 10.63 12.96 1.20
N ALA A 11 10.10 13.79 0.31
CA ALA A 11 8.69 13.77 -0.06
C ALA A 11 8.27 12.41 -0.66
N VAL A 12 9.11 11.82 -1.52
CA VAL A 12 8.86 10.48 -2.08
C VAL A 12 8.85 9.41 -0.99
N LEU A 13 9.78 9.45 -0.03
CA LEU A 13 9.80 8.49 1.08
C LEU A 13 8.56 8.58 1.97
N ILE A 14 8.10 9.81 2.26
CA ILE A 14 6.86 10.03 3.01
C ILE A 14 5.67 9.46 2.24
N PHE A 15 5.57 9.76 0.95
CA PHE A 15 4.50 9.24 0.11
C PHE A 15 4.50 7.71 0.06
N LEU A 16 5.66 7.07 -0.16
CA LEU A 16 5.77 5.61 -0.18
C LEU A 16 5.42 4.97 1.16
N THR A 17 5.77 5.62 2.27
CA THR A 17 5.39 5.16 3.62
C THR A 17 3.88 5.22 3.81
N ILE A 18 3.23 6.31 3.42
CA ILE A 18 1.77 6.44 3.49
C ILE A 18 1.10 5.40 2.58
N ALA A 19 1.60 5.20 1.36
CA ALA A 19 1.08 4.20 0.43
C ALA A 19 1.21 2.77 1.00
N PHE A 20 2.31 2.45 1.66
CA PHE A 20 2.51 1.19 2.35
C PHE A 20 1.51 1.02 3.51
N MET A 21 1.37 2.02 4.38
CA MET A 21 0.41 1.97 5.49
C MET A 21 -1.04 1.84 5.00
N ALA A 22 -1.40 2.59 3.96
CA ALA A 22 -2.71 2.47 3.32
C ALA A 22 -2.92 1.05 2.79
N SER A 23 -1.91 0.45 2.14
CA SER A 23 -2.01 -0.93 1.63
C SER A 23 -2.29 -1.96 2.73
N LEU A 24 -1.66 -1.84 3.90
CA LEU A 24 -1.92 -2.73 5.04
C LEU A 24 -3.34 -2.56 5.57
N TRP A 25 -3.81 -1.31 5.69
CA TRP A 25 -5.18 -1.02 6.09
C TRP A 25 -6.21 -1.58 5.11
N MET A 26 -5.95 -1.46 3.80
CA MET A 26 -6.81 -2.00 2.75
C MET A 26 -6.87 -3.54 2.77
N MET A 27 -5.76 -4.22 3.12
CA MET A 27 -5.76 -5.67 3.36
C MET A 27 -6.59 -6.06 4.59
N ASP A 28 -6.48 -5.32 5.69
CA ASP A 28 -7.24 -5.58 6.92
C ASP A 28 -8.76 -5.45 6.69
N LEU A 29 -9.18 -4.38 6.02
CA LEU A 29 -10.57 -4.19 5.61
C LEU A 29 -11.06 -5.30 4.67
N SER A 30 -10.24 -5.71 3.72
CA SER A 30 -10.58 -6.77 2.78
C SER A 30 -10.76 -8.13 3.47
N VAL A 31 -9.84 -8.51 4.36
CA VAL A 31 -9.93 -9.76 5.12
C VAL A 31 -11.16 -9.75 6.03
N SER A 32 -11.44 -8.61 6.68
CA SER A 32 -12.64 -8.43 7.49
C SER A 32 -13.91 -8.58 6.65
N ALA A 33 -13.94 -8.02 5.43
CA ALA A 33 -15.05 -8.15 4.50
C ALA A 33 -15.27 -9.60 4.02
N MET A 34 -14.20 -10.34 3.73
CA MET A 34 -14.28 -11.76 3.38
C MET A 34 -14.89 -12.58 4.52
N ARG A 35 -14.46 -12.34 5.77
CA ARG A 35 -14.98 -13.07 6.95
C ARG A 35 -16.46 -12.86 7.17
N VAL A 36 -16.96 -11.63 7.01
CA VAL A 36 -18.40 -11.37 7.15
C VAL A 36 -19.20 -11.96 6.00
N SER A 37 -18.67 -11.93 4.77
CA SER A 37 -19.33 -12.59 3.63
C SER A 37 -19.45 -14.11 3.79
N LEU A 38 -18.54 -14.75 4.54
CA LEU A 38 -18.60 -16.19 4.83
C LEU A 38 -19.57 -16.52 5.98
N ASN A 39 -19.69 -15.63 6.97
CA ASN A 39 -20.49 -15.85 8.16
C ASN A 39 -21.95 -15.35 8.03
N SER A 40 -22.27 -14.57 7.00
CA SER A 40 -23.61 -14.05 6.76
C SER A 40 -24.12 -14.53 5.40
N SER A 41 -25.24 -15.26 5.40
CA SER A 41 -25.96 -15.68 4.18
C SER A 41 -26.48 -14.50 3.34
N SER A 42 -26.48 -13.30 3.92
CA SER A 42 -26.71 -12.03 3.27
C SER A 42 -25.38 -11.40 2.86
N ARG A 43 -25.26 -10.95 1.60
CA ARG A 43 -24.19 -10.04 1.16
C ARG A 43 -24.30 -8.72 1.91
N ILE A 44 -23.90 -8.70 3.17
CA ILE A 44 -23.77 -7.48 3.96
C ILE A 44 -22.53 -6.79 3.41
N GLY A 45 -22.75 -5.83 2.52
CA GLY A 45 -21.69 -4.97 2.00
C GLY A 45 -21.11 -4.15 3.14
N LEU A 46 -19.98 -4.58 3.69
CA LEU A 46 -19.21 -3.82 4.67
C LEU A 46 -18.47 -2.61 4.08
N SER A 47 -18.57 -2.39 2.77
CA SER A 47 -18.06 -1.19 2.14
C SER A 47 -19.17 -0.13 2.02
N ASN A 48 -18.80 1.14 2.18
CA ASN A 48 -19.66 2.32 1.90
C ASN A 48 -20.06 2.44 0.41
N GLY A 49 -20.20 1.34 -0.33
CA GLY A 49 -20.40 1.32 -1.79
C GLY A 49 -19.21 1.79 -2.62
N PHE A 50 -18.21 2.43 -1.98
CA PHE A 50 -17.05 3.03 -2.63
C PHE A 50 -15.93 2.03 -2.94
N TRP A 51 -15.91 0.91 -2.25
CA TRP A 51 -14.83 -0.07 -2.31
C TRP A 51 -15.31 -1.35 -3.02
N THR A 52 -14.57 -1.67 -4.08
CA THR A 52 -14.70 -2.80 -5.02
C THR A 52 -15.55 -3.98 -4.52
N ARG A 53 -16.51 -4.38 -5.36
CA ARG A 53 -17.56 -5.39 -5.10
C ARG A 53 -17.01 -6.77 -4.71
N ASN A 54 -15.72 -7.04 -4.96
CA ASN A 54 -15.04 -8.28 -4.62
C ASN A 54 -13.87 -8.02 -3.64
N PRO A 55 -13.99 -8.42 -2.36
CA PRO A 55 -12.94 -8.19 -1.38
C PRO A 55 -11.63 -8.93 -1.72
N ALA A 56 -11.68 -10.08 -2.41
CA ALA A 56 -10.48 -10.81 -2.80
C ALA A 56 -9.61 -10.02 -3.80
N GLU A 57 -10.24 -9.36 -4.78
CA GLU A 57 -9.52 -8.48 -5.72
C GLU A 57 -8.87 -7.30 -4.99
N THR A 58 -9.61 -6.70 -4.06
CA THR A 58 -9.11 -5.61 -3.21
C THR A 58 -7.88 -6.04 -2.41
N TYR A 59 -7.88 -7.25 -1.85
CA TYR A 59 -6.74 -7.80 -1.11
C TYR A 59 -5.50 -7.86 -2.00
N HIS A 60 -5.64 -8.41 -3.22
CA HIS A 60 -4.52 -8.53 -4.14
C HIS A 60 -4.00 -7.17 -4.61
N MET A 61 -4.88 -6.21 -4.92
CA MET A 61 -4.46 -4.85 -5.28
C MET A 61 -3.68 -4.19 -4.14
N ALA A 62 -4.16 -4.33 -2.90
CA ALA A 62 -3.48 -3.83 -1.72
C ALA A 62 -2.13 -4.54 -1.51
N LEU A 63 -2.06 -5.86 -1.69
CA LEU A 63 -0.82 -6.64 -1.58
C LEU A 63 0.23 -6.18 -2.60
N TRP A 64 -0.15 -5.97 -3.86
CA TRP A 64 0.75 -5.45 -4.87
C TRP A 64 1.24 -4.03 -4.55
N LEU A 65 0.37 -3.16 -4.02
CA LEU A 65 0.76 -1.83 -3.58
C LEU A 65 1.74 -1.89 -2.40
N ALA A 66 1.54 -2.80 -1.45
CA ALA A 66 2.45 -3.02 -0.32
C ALA A 66 3.84 -3.45 -0.80
N VAL A 67 3.89 -4.43 -1.71
CA VAL A 67 5.14 -4.92 -2.30
C VAL A 67 5.84 -3.79 -3.05
N ALA A 68 5.14 -3.08 -3.94
CA ALA A 68 5.74 -2.00 -4.73
C ALA A 68 6.28 -0.85 -3.87
N SER A 69 5.50 -0.40 -2.89
CA SER A 69 5.91 0.69 -1.98
C SER A 69 7.07 0.30 -1.08
N PHE A 70 7.06 -0.92 -0.52
CA PHE A 70 8.14 -1.43 0.30
C PHE A 70 9.43 -1.60 -0.50
N PHE A 71 9.40 -2.31 -1.64
CA PHE A 71 10.57 -2.50 -2.48
C PHE A 71 11.17 -1.17 -2.95
N THR A 72 10.34 -0.23 -3.39
CA THR A 72 10.80 1.10 -3.81
C THR A 72 11.48 1.84 -2.66
N THR A 73 10.89 1.80 -1.46
CA THR A 73 11.47 2.41 -0.26
C THR A 73 12.82 1.76 0.09
N SER A 74 12.93 0.42 0.03
CA SER A 74 14.18 -0.30 0.26
C SER A 74 15.25 0.10 -0.76
N ILE A 75 14.92 0.23 -2.05
CA ILE A 75 15.87 0.67 -3.08
C ILE A 75 16.39 2.08 -2.79
N ILE A 76 15.49 3.00 -2.42
CA ILE A 76 15.87 4.38 -2.07
C ILE A 76 16.76 4.39 -0.82
N ALA A 77 16.42 3.60 0.20
CA ALA A 77 17.19 3.50 1.43
C ALA A 77 18.59 2.91 1.17
N VAL A 78 18.69 1.82 0.42
CA VAL A 78 19.97 1.20 0.03
C VAL A 78 20.81 2.17 -0.79
N LYS A 79 20.22 2.86 -1.77
CA LYS A 79 20.92 3.89 -2.54
C LYS A 79 21.37 5.06 -1.66
N GLY A 80 20.59 5.46 -0.67
CA GLY A 80 20.95 6.49 0.30
C GLY A 80 22.09 6.07 1.22
N LEU A 81 22.09 4.82 1.69
CA LEU A 81 23.14 4.25 2.53
C LEU A 81 24.45 4.02 1.76
N LEU A 82 24.37 3.44 0.56
CA LEU A 82 25.53 3.18 -0.31
C LEU A 82 26.03 4.42 -1.06
N GLY A 83 25.18 5.44 -1.21
CA GLY A 83 25.51 6.70 -1.88
C GLY A 83 26.02 7.80 -0.94
N GLY A 84 26.10 7.52 0.37
CA GLY A 84 26.56 8.46 1.40
C GLY A 84 28.07 8.66 1.48
N GLU A 85 28.87 7.99 0.64
CA GLU A 85 30.34 8.04 0.67
C GLU A 85 31.01 8.89 -0.43
N ARG A 86 30.34 9.93 -0.97
CA ARG A 86 31.01 10.88 -1.88
C ARG A 86 30.61 12.32 -1.64
#